data_AF-A0A7Y0EQS5-F1
#
_entry.id   AF-A0A7Y0EQS5-F1
#
_cell.length_a   1.000
_cell.length_b   1.000
_cell.length_c   1.000
_cell.angle_alpha   90.00
_cell.angle_beta   90.00
_cell.angle_gamma   90.00
#
_symmetry.space_group_name_H-M   'P 1'
#
loop_
_entity.id
_entity.type
_entity.pdbx_description
1 polymer ?
#
loop_
_entity_poly.entity_id
_entity_poly.type
_entity_poly.pdbx_seq_one_letter_code
_entity_poly.pdbx_strand_id
1 'polypeptide(L)'
;MDAYMDVLLNLIHSQPLWGILLVVVAVFAITVILWIAYIIWQAILRLRFSREFSVKVPSNFRIRRSGQSMQIGGFTLGYPRWEAAKRDGTRDRRTNNNRILKTPTVIRIGKWSLQCNDPFIGYALVTNLRTAGHAVGYCREEAHKRQQLVSQLQARRQTTSVDGIVAQFKTNPANFEPFCAELFRTLGWSAQPTPPTRDGGFDLKLRHPNGTTYIAECKCYDRKHHVGRPVVQKLQGANMTEHAQGMMLITTSSFSSDAIAYAAQVGVLLIDGEKLVNLCHKAWGNSATTTMFIPEREIQLTTRDIMSRIPADMRHMFY
;
A
#
# COMPACT_ATOMS: atom_id res chain seq x y z
N MET A 1 -42.85 68.75 45.73
CA MET A 1 -41.83 67.67 45.84
C MET A 1 -42.39 66.35 45.33
N ASP A 2 -43.70 66.12 45.49
CA ASP A 2 -44.36 64.85 45.11
C ASP A 2 -44.51 64.61 43.60
N ALA A 3 -44.76 65.65 42.80
CA ALA A 3 -44.93 65.49 41.34
C ALA A 3 -43.65 65.03 40.61
N TYR A 4 -42.46 65.29 41.17
CA TYR A 4 -41.19 64.85 40.56
C TYR A 4 -40.86 63.40 40.95
N MET A 5 -41.27 62.97 42.14
CA MET A 5 -41.12 61.59 42.60
C MET A 5 -42.08 60.65 41.88
N ASP A 6 -43.30 61.07 41.57
CA ASP A 6 -44.27 60.28 40.79
C ASP A 6 -43.86 60.11 39.32
N VAL A 7 -43.20 61.10 38.71
CA VAL A 7 -42.65 60.99 37.36
C VAL A 7 -41.43 60.07 37.32
N LEU A 8 -40.56 60.11 38.34
CA LEU A 8 -39.44 59.18 38.46
C LEU A 8 -39.90 57.73 38.74
N LEU A 9 -40.93 57.54 39.57
CA LEU A 9 -41.54 56.23 39.82
C LEU A 9 -42.25 55.68 38.57
N ASN A 10 -42.95 56.52 37.80
CA ASN A 10 -43.56 56.12 36.53
C ASN A 10 -42.54 55.90 35.41
N LEU A 11 -41.39 56.58 35.41
CA LEU A 11 -40.28 56.25 34.50
C LEU A 11 -39.64 54.90 34.83
N ILE A 12 -39.60 54.52 36.11
CA ILE A 12 -39.10 53.21 36.56
C ILE A 12 -40.11 52.09 36.23
N HIS A 13 -41.42 52.38 36.24
CA HIS A 13 -42.49 51.41 35.92
C HIS A 13 -42.79 51.22 34.42
N SER A 14 -42.27 52.09 33.54
CA SER A 14 -42.60 52.11 32.10
C SER A 14 -41.48 51.59 31.18
N GLN A 15 -40.54 50.80 31.70
CA GLN A 15 -39.45 50.25 30.87
C GLN A 15 -39.60 48.72 30.70
N PRO A 16 -40.37 48.24 29.70
CA PRO A 16 -40.43 46.82 29.33
C PRO A 16 -39.05 46.23 29.00
N LEU A 17 -38.05 47.09 28.80
CA LEU A 17 -36.65 46.73 28.56
C LEU A 17 -36.00 45.96 29.71
N TRP A 18 -36.32 46.23 30.98
CA TRP A 18 -35.73 45.50 32.11
C TRP A 18 -36.27 44.07 32.23
N GLY A 19 -37.56 43.87 31.98
CA GLY A 19 -38.15 42.54 31.92
C GLY A 19 -37.58 41.69 30.78
N ILE A 20 -37.42 42.30 29.60
CA ILE A 20 -36.77 41.66 28.45
C ILE A 20 -35.32 41.30 28.76
N LEU A 21 -34.57 42.21 29.40
CA LEU A 21 -33.17 41.98 29.79
C LEU A 21 -33.04 40.80 30.76
N LEU A 22 -33.91 40.71 31.77
CA LEU A 22 -33.91 39.58 32.72
C LEU A 22 -34.17 38.24 32.03
N VAL A 23 -35.10 38.20 31.08
CA VAL A 23 -35.37 36.98 30.28
C VAL A 23 -34.15 36.61 29.43
N VAL A 24 -33.51 37.58 28.77
CA VAL A 24 -32.29 37.33 27.97
C VAL A 24 -31.15 36.78 28.84
N VAL A 25 -30.93 37.36 30.02
CA VAL A 25 -29.92 36.90 30.98
C VAL A 25 -30.25 35.48 31.48
N ALA A 26 -31.51 35.19 31.79
CA ALA A 26 -31.94 33.86 32.21
C ALA A 26 -31.73 32.81 31.12
N VAL A 27 -32.11 33.11 29.86
CA VAL A 27 -31.87 32.22 28.71
C VAL A 27 -30.38 32.00 28.50
N PHE A 28 -29.57 33.05 28.59
CA PHE A 28 -28.11 32.93 28.50
C PHE A 28 -27.55 32.04 29.62
N ALA A 29 -27.95 32.23 30.87
CA ALA A 29 -27.54 31.40 31.99
C ALA A 29 -27.92 29.92 31.79
N ILE A 30 -29.14 29.64 31.32
CA ILE A 30 -29.61 28.28 31.02
C ILE A 30 -28.75 27.65 29.92
N THR A 31 -28.44 28.37 28.85
CA THR A 31 -27.60 27.84 27.76
C THR A 31 -26.18 27.53 28.23
N VAL A 32 -25.60 28.38 29.08
CA VAL A 32 -24.29 28.13 29.72
C VAL A 32 -24.34 26.91 30.63
N ILE A 33 -25.37 26.75 31.47
CA ILE A 33 -25.55 25.57 32.34
C ILE A 33 -25.65 24.30 31.51
N LEU A 34 -26.46 24.28 30.45
CA LEU A 34 -26.60 23.13 29.55
C LEU A 34 -25.29 22.80 28.84
N TRP A 35 -24.51 23.81 28.44
CA TRP A 35 -23.19 23.64 27.83
C TRP A 35 -22.18 23.04 28.82
N ILE A 36 -22.13 23.53 30.06
CA ILE A 36 -21.29 22.97 31.14
C ILE A 36 -21.70 21.52 31.44
N ALA A 37 -22.99 21.25 31.59
CA ALA A 37 -23.51 19.90 31.81
C ALA A 37 -23.11 18.95 30.68
N TYR A 38 -23.16 19.41 29.43
CA TYR A 38 -22.69 18.65 28.26
C TYR A 38 -21.18 18.36 28.31
N ILE A 39 -20.35 19.33 28.72
CA ILE A 39 -18.90 19.13 28.87
C ILE A 39 -18.60 18.08 29.95
N ILE A 40 -19.23 18.21 31.13
CA ILE A 40 -19.08 17.26 32.23
C ILE A 40 -19.52 15.87 31.79
N TRP A 41 -20.66 15.76 31.11
CA TRP A 41 -21.15 14.50 30.55
C TRP A 41 -20.15 13.85 29.58
N GLN A 42 -19.59 14.62 28.65
CA GLN A 42 -18.55 14.11 27.73
C GLN A 42 -17.27 13.70 28.48
N ALA A 43 -16.87 14.41 29.54
CA ALA A 43 -15.74 14.04 30.38
C ALA A 43 -15.98 12.71 31.11
N ILE A 44 -17.18 12.48 31.64
CA ILE A 44 -17.56 11.21 32.28
C ILE A 44 -17.53 10.06 31.27
N LEU A 45 -18.11 10.24 30.08
CA LEU A 45 -18.06 9.21 29.02
C LEU A 45 -16.63 8.89 28.62
N ARG A 46 -15.78 9.91 28.52
CA ARG A 46 -14.36 9.76 28.22
C ARG A 46 -13.61 8.97 29.28
N LEU A 47 -13.82 9.29 30.56
CA LEU A 47 -13.20 8.54 31.66
C LEU A 47 -13.64 7.07 31.67
N ARG A 48 -14.92 6.80 31.43
CA ARG A 48 -15.45 5.43 31.33
C ARG A 48 -14.83 4.67 30.16
N PHE A 49 -14.74 5.29 28.98
CA PHE A 49 -14.08 4.69 27.82
C PHE A 49 -12.60 4.41 28.11
N SER A 50 -11.87 5.40 28.62
CA SER A 50 -10.43 5.26 28.91
C SER A 50 -10.14 4.18 29.94
N ARG A 51 -11.04 3.96 30.91
CA ARG A 51 -10.94 2.85 31.88
C ARG A 51 -11.23 1.48 31.24
N GLU A 52 -12.17 1.41 30.30
CA GLU A 52 -12.57 0.16 29.63
C GLU A 52 -11.51 -0.32 28.63
N PHE A 53 -10.91 0.61 27.87
CA PHE A 53 -9.93 0.28 26.82
C PHE A 53 -8.48 0.59 27.20
N SER A 54 -8.21 1.14 28.38
CA SER A 54 -6.85 1.54 28.81
C SER A 54 -6.14 2.50 27.84
N VAL A 55 -6.91 3.30 27.08
CA VAL A 55 -6.40 4.27 26.10
C VAL A 55 -6.92 5.67 26.42
N LYS A 56 -6.04 6.67 26.41
CA LYS A 56 -6.43 8.08 26.58
C LYS A 56 -7.10 8.60 25.30
N VAL A 57 -8.32 9.12 25.43
CA VAL A 57 -9.03 9.78 24.33
C VAL A 57 -8.86 11.30 24.44
N PRO A 58 -8.39 11.99 23.38
CA PRO A 58 -8.29 13.45 23.37
C PRO A 58 -9.65 14.19 23.51
N SER A 59 -9.62 15.46 23.88
CA SER A 59 -10.82 16.27 24.15
C SER A 59 -11.66 16.59 22.92
N ASN A 60 -11.03 16.59 21.73
CA ASN A 60 -11.67 16.88 20.44
C ASN A 60 -12.59 15.74 19.94
N PHE A 61 -12.64 14.60 20.64
CA PHE A 61 -13.60 13.54 20.35
C PHE A 61 -14.94 13.78 21.04
N ARG A 62 -16.00 13.66 20.25
CA ARG A 62 -17.36 13.46 20.74
C ARG A 62 -17.61 11.97 20.96
N ILE A 63 -18.01 11.58 22.17
CA ILE A 63 -18.27 10.20 22.55
C ILE A 63 -19.76 9.98 22.74
N ARG A 64 -20.26 8.87 22.21
CA ARG A 64 -21.65 8.41 22.36
C ARG A 64 -21.66 6.91 22.65
N ARG A 65 -22.75 6.44 23.26
CA ARG A 65 -23.06 5.01 23.32
C ARG A 65 -23.65 4.58 21.97
N SER A 66 -23.20 3.45 21.46
CA SER A 66 -23.80 2.75 20.32
C SER A 66 -24.81 1.74 20.85
N GLY A 67 -25.96 1.62 20.18
CA GLY A 67 -26.98 0.62 20.54
C GLY A 67 -26.57 -0.82 20.18
N GLN A 68 -25.58 -0.99 19.30
CA GLN A 68 -25.03 -2.29 18.92
C GLN A 68 -23.59 -2.41 19.42
N SER A 69 -23.29 -3.53 20.08
CA SER A 69 -21.94 -3.85 20.56
C SER A 69 -21.16 -4.60 19.48
N MET A 70 -20.00 -4.05 19.08
CA MET A 70 -19.12 -4.68 18.10
C MET A 70 -17.95 -5.41 18.79
N GLN A 71 -17.83 -6.73 18.56
CA GLN A 71 -16.70 -7.53 19.04
C GLN A 71 -15.37 -7.10 18.40
N ILE A 72 -15.40 -6.86 17.09
CA ILE A 72 -14.28 -6.27 16.34
C ILE A 72 -14.66 -4.82 16.05
N GLY A 73 -13.87 -3.88 16.56
CA GLY A 73 -14.07 -2.46 16.27
C GLY A 73 -13.89 -2.15 14.78
N GLY A 74 -14.47 -1.05 14.33
CA GLY A 74 -14.31 -0.55 12.96
C GLY A 74 -14.25 0.97 12.94
N PHE A 75 -13.62 1.54 11.92
CA PHE A 75 -13.52 2.98 11.77
C PHE A 75 -13.55 3.42 10.32
N THR A 76 -13.92 4.69 10.12
CA THR A 76 -13.92 5.36 8.83
C THR A 76 -13.22 6.70 8.99
N LEU A 77 -12.22 6.98 8.15
CA LEU A 77 -11.55 8.27 8.12
C LEU A 77 -12.41 9.29 7.36
N GLY A 78 -12.63 10.43 8.01
CA GLY A 78 -13.32 11.56 7.44
C GLY A 78 -12.32 12.63 7.01
N TYR A 79 -12.36 13.01 5.74
CA TYR A 79 -11.48 14.02 5.16
C TYR A 79 -12.25 15.33 4.91
N PRO A 80 -11.60 16.50 5.10
CA PRO A 80 -12.18 17.77 4.69
C PRO A 80 -12.24 17.85 3.16
N ARG A 81 -13.33 18.42 2.63
CA ARG A 81 -13.50 18.65 1.20
C ARG A 81 -14.19 19.99 0.96
N TRP A 82 -13.87 20.66 -0.13
CA TRP A 82 -14.64 21.83 -0.55
C TRP A 82 -16.06 21.40 -0.94
N GLU A 83 -17.06 22.19 -0.56
CA GLU A 83 -18.43 21.99 -1.06
C GLU A 83 -18.50 22.21 -2.57
N ALA A 84 -17.79 23.24 -3.06
CA ALA A 84 -17.53 23.47 -4.48
C ALA A 84 -16.05 23.14 -4.80
N ALA A 85 -15.80 21.94 -5.30
CA ALA A 85 -14.46 21.44 -5.63
C ALA A 85 -14.29 21.24 -7.14
N LYS A 86 -13.06 21.46 -7.63
CA LYS A 86 -12.65 21.00 -8.95
C LYS A 86 -12.52 19.47 -8.98
N ARG A 87 -12.26 18.92 -10.18
CA ARG A 87 -11.98 17.48 -10.35
C ARG A 87 -10.79 16.98 -9.52
N ASP A 88 -9.79 17.82 -9.28
CA ASP A 88 -8.60 17.51 -8.46
C ASP A 88 -8.85 17.66 -6.94
N GLY A 89 -10.06 18.05 -6.54
CA GLY A 89 -10.46 18.24 -5.14
C GLY A 89 -10.12 19.61 -4.54
N THR A 90 -9.35 20.45 -5.23
CA THR A 90 -9.01 21.82 -4.78
C THR A 90 -10.19 22.77 -4.96
N ARG A 91 -10.13 23.94 -4.32
CA ARG A 91 -11.22 24.92 -4.35
C ARG A 91 -11.55 25.35 -5.77
N ASP A 92 -12.83 25.32 -6.13
CA ASP A 92 -13.29 25.99 -7.34
C ASP A 92 -13.49 27.48 -7.09
N ARG A 93 -12.49 28.28 -7.47
CA ARG A 93 -12.48 29.74 -7.35
C ARG A 93 -13.43 30.46 -8.31
N ARG A 94 -14.08 29.74 -9.23
CA ARG A 94 -15.17 30.31 -10.06
C ARG A 94 -16.45 30.52 -9.26
N THR A 95 -16.57 29.82 -8.13
CA THR A 95 -17.68 29.98 -7.20
C THR A 95 -17.24 30.83 -6.00
N ASN A 96 -18.16 31.61 -5.44
CA ASN A 96 -17.94 32.31 -4.17
C ASN A 96 -18.15 31.39 -2.95
N ASN A 97 -18.38 30.08 -3.17
CA ASN A 97 -18.61 29.13 -2.10
C ASN A 97 -17.29 28.67 -1.48
N ASN A 98 -17.06 29.08 -0.23
CA ASN A 98 -15.84 28.79 0.52
C ASN A 98 -16.09 27.79 1.66
N ARG A 99 -17.20 27.05 1.59
CA ARG A 99 -17.57 26.11 2.65
C ARG A 99 -16.74 24.83 2.55
N ILE A 100 -16.16 24.45 3.68
CA ILE A 100 -15.48 23.17 3.86
C ILE A 100 -16.47 22.18 4.50
N LEU A 101 -16.77 21.10 3.81
CA LEU A 101 -17.52 19.98 4.35
C LEU A 101 -16.58 19.14 5.22
N LYS A 102 -16.85 19.12 6.53
CA LYS A 102 -16.13 18.32 7.52
C LYS A 102 -16.84 16.99 7.70
N THR A 103 -16.40 15.99 6.95
CA THR A 103 -16.86 14.60 7.19
C THR A 103 -16.15 14.10 8.44
N PRO A 104 -16.86 13.66 9.50
CA PRO A 104 -16.21 13.22 10.72
C PRO A 104 -15.52 11.87 10.52
N THR A 105 -14.34 11.72 11.12
CA THR A 105 -13.76 10.41 11.39
C THR A 105 -14.57 9.75 12.50
N VAL A 106 -14.99 8.51 12.27
CA VAL A 106 -15.86 7.77 13.18
C VAL A 106 -15.19 6.46 13.57
N ILE A 107 -15.10 6.18 14.87
CA ILE A 107 -14.55 4.95 15.43
C ILE A 107 -15.64 4.30 16.25
N ARG A 108 -15.92 3.02 16.00
CA ARG A 108 -16.89 2.21 16.74
C ARG A 108 -16.21 0.99 17.31
N ILE A 109 -16.33 0.77 18.61
CA ILE A 109 -15.76 -0.39 19.29
C ILE A 109 -16.58 -0.73 20.52
N GLY A 110 -16.95 -2.01 20.69
CA GLY A 110 -17.92 -2.43 21.69
C GLY A 110 -19.19 -1.57 21.58
N LYS A 111 -19.61 -1.01 22.71
CA LYS A 111 -20.78 -0.13 22.87
C LYS A 111 -20.49 1.36 22.66
N TRP A 112 -19.35 1.72 22.07
CA TRP A 112 -18.90 3.12 21.98
C TRP A 112 -18.80 3.58 20.53
N SER A 113 -19.20 4.83 20.30
CA SER A 113 -18.99 5.55 19.06
C SER A 113 -18.28 6.86 19.37
N LEU A 114 -17.10 7.05 18.76
CA LEU A 114 -16.26 8.22 18.91
C LEU A 114 -16.18 8.93 17.57
N GLN A 115 -16.25 10.26 17.59
CA GLN A 115 -16.22 11.09 16.38
C GLN A 115 -15.30 12.29 16.55
N CYS A 116 -14.45 12.56 15.57
CA CYS A 116 -13.61 13.76 15.50
C CYS A 116 -13.56 14.27 14.05
N ASN A 117 -13.22 15.54 13.85
CA ASN A 117 -13.10 16.13 12.50
C ASN A 117 -11.69 16.04 11.93
N ASP A 118 -10.74 15.56 12.71
CA ASP A 118 -9.33 15.42 12.33
C ASP A 118 -9.02 13.94 12.05
N PRO A 119 -8.66 13.55 10.81
CA PRO A 119 -8.35 12.17 10.48
C PRO A 119 -7.03 11.69 11.08
N PHE A 120 -6.05 12.56 11.35
CA PHE A 120 -4.79 12.18 11.97
C PHE A 120 -4.99 11.82 13.43
N ILE A 121 -5.72 12.66 14.17
CA ILE A 121 -6.05 12.39 15.58
C ILE A 121 -6.96 11.16 15.68
N GLY A 122 -7.92 11.02 14.74
CA GLY A 122 -8.75 9.83 14.59
C GLY A 122 -7.91 8.56 14.41
N TYR A 123 -6.99 8.57 13.45
CA TYR A 123 -6.14 7.42 13.16
C TYR A 123 -5.18 7.09 14.30
N ALA A 124 -4.60 8.10 14.95
CA ALA A 124 -3.74 7.92 16.12
C ALA A 124 -4.47 7.23 17.29
N LEU A 125 -5.76 7.52 17.49
CA LEU A 125 -6.55 6.81 18.50
C LEU A 125 -6.75 5.33 18.12
N VAL A 126 -6.98 5.04 16.84
CA VAL A 126 -7.09 3.65 16.34
C VAL A 126 -5.78 2.89 16.54
N THR A 127 -4.64 3.49 16.22
CA THR A 127 -3.34 2.84 16.46
C THR A 127 -3.11 2.59 17.93
N ASN A 128 -3.45 3.54 18.81
CA ASN A 128 -3.34 3.35 20.26
C ASN A 128 -4.24 2.22 20.78
N LEU A 129 -5.47 2.10 20.25
CA LEU A 129 -6.37 0.99 20.59
C LEU A 129 -5.79 -0.36 20.17
N ARG A 130 -5.23 -0.47 18.96
CA ARG A 130 -4.57 -1.69 18.48
C ARG A 130 -3.32 -2.03 19.31
N THR A 131 -2.48 -1.04 19.62
CA THR A 131 -1.30 -1.23 20.48
C THR A 131 -1.67 -1.69 21.90
N ALA A 132 -2.83 -1.26 22.41
CA ALA A 132 -3.37 -1.72 23.68
C ALA A 132 -4.03 -3.12 23.61
N GLY A 133 -3.96 -3.80 22.46
CA GLY A 133 -4.45 -5.17 22.27
C GLY A 133 -5.92 -5.28 21.83
N HIS A 134 -6.58 -4.15 21.53
CA HIS A 134 -7.98 -4.17 21.13
C HIS A 134 -8.13 -4.41 19.63
N ALA A 135 -8.99 -5.36 19.25
CA ALA A 135 -9.26 -5.66 17.85
C ALA A 135 -10.02 -4.51 17.17
N VAL A 136 -9.35 -3.83 16.24
CA VAL A 136 -9.95 -2.81 15.37
C VAL A 136 -9.63 -3.14 13.91
N GLY A 137 -10.65 -3.48 13.13
CA GLY A 137 -10.54 -3.84 11.73
C GLY A 137 -10.02 -2.68 10.86
N TYR A 138 -9.69 -3.01 9.61
CA TYR A 138 -9.12 -2.04 8.67
C TYR A 138 -10.16 -1.06 8.14
N CYS A 139 -9.76 0.21 7.97
CA CYS A 139 -10.55 1.15 7.17
C CYS A 139 -10.38 0.88 5.67
N ARG A 140 -11.16 1.60 4.85
CA ARG A 140 -11.12 1.49 3.38
C ARG A 140 -9.70 1.72 2.84
N GLU A 141 -9.00 2.72 3.37
CA GLU A 141 -7.66 3.10 2.93
C GLU A 141 -6.62 2.03 3.26
N GLU A 142 -6.67 1.46 4.47
CA GLU A 142 -5.81 0.34 4.88
C GLU A 142 -6.08 -0.91 4.04
N ALA A 143 -7.36 -1.22 3.80
CA ALA A 143 -7.75 -2.35 2.96
C ALA A 143 -7.23 -2.19 1.52
N HIS A 144 -7.31 -0.99 0.96
CA HIS A 144 -6.76 -0.68 -0.37
C HIS A 144 -5.23 -0.80 -0.40
N LYS A 145 -4.53 -0.24 0.60
CA LYS A 145 -3.07 -0.33 0.70
C LYS A 145 -2.63 -1.80 0.79
N ARG A 146 -3.32 -2.62 1.59
CA ARG A 146 -3.08 -4.06 1.68
C ARG A 146 -3.26 -4.75 0.32
N GLN A 147 -4.33 -4.45 -0.41
CA GLN A 147 -4.57 -5.02 -1.74
C GLN A 147 -3.44 -4.67 -2.73
N GLN A 148 -2.94 -3.43 -2.70
CA GLN A 148 -1.80 -3.00 -3.52
C GLN A 148 -0.51 -3.73 -3.15
N LEU A 149 -0.23 -3.93 -1.86
CA LEU A 149 0.93 -4.69 -1.42
C LEU A 149 0.84 -6.17 -1.86
N VAL A 150 -0.35 -6.77 -1.74
CA VAL A 150 -0.59 -8.15 -2.22
C VAL A 150 -0.36 -8.24 -3.72
N SER A 151 -0.90 -7.33 -4.53
CA SER A 151 -0.74 -7.36 -5.98
C SER A 151 0.72 -7.16 -6.41
N GLN A 152 1.47 -6.29 -5.72
CA GLN A 152 2.91 -6.11 -5.94
C GLN A 152 3.71 -7.38 -5.63
N LEU A 153 3.41 -8.04 -4.51
CA LEU A 153 4.06 -9.31 -4.15
C LEU A 153 3.73 -10.42 -5.15
N GLN A 154 2.48 -10.49 -5.61
CA GLN A 154 2.07 -11.45 -6.63
C GLN A 154 2.77 -11.20 -7.97
N ALA A 155 2.84 -9.94 -8.42
CA ALA A 155 3.56 -9.57 -9.63
C ALA A 155 5.05 -9.95 -9.54
N ARG A 156 5.70 -9.65 -8.41
CA ARG A 156 7.11 -10.04 -8.16
C ARG A 156 7.31 -11.56 -8.20
N ARG A 157 6.39 -12.34 -7.64
CA ARG A 157 6.45 -13.81 -7.65
C ARG A 157 6.26 -14.40 -9.05
N GLN A 158 5.32 -13.87 -9.83
CA GLN A 158 5.10 -14.35 -11.21
C GLN A 158 6.38 -14.20 -12.03
N THR A 159 7.09 -13.09 -11.91
CA THR A 159 8.38 -12.86 -12.60
C THR A 159 9.48 -13.87 -12.23
N THR A 160 9.34 -14.64 -11.15
CA THR A 160 10.38 -15.59 -10.69
C THR A 160 9.94 -17.05 -10.65
N SER A 161 8.89 -17.41 -11.38
CA SER A 161 8.47 -18.81 -11.58
C SER A 161 8.76 -19.25 -13.02
N VAL A 162 8.97 -20.55 -13.23
CA VAL A 162 9.17 -21.10 -14.59
C VAL A 162 8.01 -20.70 -15.51
N ASP A 163 6.77 -20.90 -15.06
CA ASP A 163 5.57 -20.58 -15.85
C ASP A 163 5.44 -19.08 -16.13
N GLY A 164 5.87 -18.23 -15.20
CA GLY A 164 5.86 -16.79 -15.41
C GLY A 164 6.93 -16.30 -16.38
N ILE A 165 8.12 -16.92 -16.37
CA ILE A 165 9.15 -16.66 -17.39
C ILE A 165 8.63 -17.10 -18.77
N VAL A 166 8.05 -18.29 -18.88
CA VAL A 166 7.46 -18.78 -20.15
C VAL A 166 6.36 -17.83 -20.62
N ALA A 167 5.43 -17.43 -19.74
CA ALA A 167 4.34 -16.52 -20.08
C ALA A 167 4.85 -15.15 -20.54
N GLN A 168 5.91 -14.62 -19.91
CA GLN A 168 6.53 -13.35 -20.27
C GLN A 168 7.07 -13.33 -21.70
N PHE A 169 7.66 -14.44 -22.16
CA PHE A 169 8.30 -14.53 -23.48
C PHE A 169 7.47 -15.26 -24.54
N LYS A 170 6.24 -15.69 -24.20
CA LYS A 170 5.36 -16.44 -25.10
C LYS A 170 5.06 -15.70 -26.41
N THR A 171 4.86 -14.39 -26.35
CA THR A 171 4.51 -13.56 -27.53
C THR A 171 5.73 -13.10 -28.32
N ASN A 172 6.91 -13.06 -27.70
CA ASN A 172 8.16 -12.69 -28.36
C ASN A 172 9.34 -13.50 -27.80
N PRO A 173 9.53 -14.75 -28.28
CA PRO A 173 10.58 -15.65 -27.78
C PRO A 173 12.00 -15.13 -27.96
N ALA A 174 12.26 -14.29 -28.98
CA ALA A 174 13.58 -13.70 -29.24
C ALA A 174 14.06 -12.81 -28.08
N ASN A 175 13.14 -12.29 -27.26
CA ASN A 175 13.50 -11.52 -26.06
C ASN A 175 14.02 -12.37 -24.90
N PHE A 176 13.95 -13.71 -25.01
CA PHE A 176 14.48 -14.60 -23.98
C PHE A 176 16.02 -14.60 -23.94
N GLU A 177 16.69 -14.45 -25.08
CA GLU A 177 18.16 -14.43 -25.13
C GLU A 177 18.71 -13.15 -24.47
N PRO A 178 18.21 -11.92 -24.76
CA PRO A 178 18.58 -10.73 -24.01
C PRO A 178 18.29 -10.82 -22.51
N PHE A 179 17.20 -11.49 -22.11
CA PHE A 179 16.89 -11.74 -20.70
C PHE A 179 17.96 -12.63 -20.03
N CYS A 180 18.36 -13.72 -20.69
CA CYS A 180 19.43 -14.58 -20.19
C CYS A 180 20.76 -13.83 -20.12
N ALA A 181 21.08 -13.00 -21.12
CA ALA A 181 22.27 -12.16 -21.09
C ALA A 181 22.28 -11.22 -19.87
N GLU A 182 21.16 -10.55 -19.59
CA GLU A 182 21.04 -9.64 -18.45
C GLU A 182 21.13 -10.38 -17.11
N LEU A 183 20.55 -11.57 -17.02
CA LEU A 183 20.69 -12.45 -15.86
C LEU A 183 22.17 -12.74 -15.56
N PHE A 184 22.94 -13.17 -16.57
CA PHE A 184 24.35 -13.47 -16.39
C PHE A 184 25.20 -12.23 -16.08
N ARG A 185 24.88 -11.07 -16.68
CA ARG A 185 25.51 -9.79 -16.31
C ARG A 185 25.29 -9.43 -14.86
N THR A 186 24.07 -9.60 -14.37
CA THR A 186 23.72 -9.34 -12.96
C THR A 186 24.50 -10.28 -12.03
N LEU A 187 24.76 -11.51 -12.45
CA LEU A 187 25.58 -12.48 -11.72
C LEU A 187 27.10 -12.23 -11.85
N GLY A 188 27.50 -11.12 -12.49
CA GLY A 188 28.90 -10.69 -12.62
C GLY A 188 29.63 -11.21 -13.85
N TRP A 189 28.96 -11.92 -14.76
CA TRP A 189 29.57 -12.37 -16.01
C TRP A 189 29.56 -11.25 -17.07
N SER A 190 30.43 -11.34 -18.06
CA SER A 190 30.19 -10.62 -19.32
C SER A 190 29.28 -11.48 -20.20
N ALA A 191 28.22 -10.90 -20.77
CA ALA A 191 27.30 -11.60 -21.65
C ALA A 191 26.92 -10.72 -22.85
N GLN A 192 27.06 -11.27 -24.07
CA GLN A 192 26.74 -10.61 -25.33
C GLN A 192 25.84 -11.50 -26.19
N PRO A 193 24.61 -11.08 -26.52
CA PRO A 193 23.76 -11.78 -27.47
C PRO A 193 24.34 -11.78 -28.89
N THR A 194 24.11 -12.85 -29.64
CA THR A 194 24.43 -12.91 -31.07
C THR A 194 23.36 -12.20 -31.91
N PRO A 195 23.72 -11.60 -33.05
CA PRO A 195 22.74 -11.03 -33.97
C PRO A 195 21.80 -12.12 -34.55
N PRO A 196 20.49 -11.85 -34.71
CA PRO A 196 19.51 -12.82 -35.22
C PRO A 196 19.80 -13.40 -36.60
N THR A 197 20.59 -12.71 -37.42
CA THR A 197 20.86 -13.06 -38.83
C THR A 197 22.11 -13.91 -39.05
N ARG A 198 22.84 -14.27 -37.97
CA ARG A 198 24.06 -15.09 -38.01
C ARG A 198 24.16 -15.98 -36.77
N ASP A 199 23.12 -16.75 -36.47
CA ASP A 199 23.16 -17.73 -35.37
C ASP A 199 24.11 -18.86 -35.76
N GLY A 200 25.42 -18.71 -35.51
CA GLY A 200 26.42 -19.76 -35.71
C GLY A 200 26.17 -21.05 -34.91
N GLY A 201 24.96 -21.23 -34.34
CA GLY A 201 24.47 -22.35 -33.58
C GLY A 201 24.47 -22.12 -32.06
N PHE A 202 24.51 -20.87 -31.64
CA PHE A 202 24.45 -20.41 -30.25
C PHE A 202 23.86 -18.99 -30.19
N ASP A 203 23.33 -18.60 -29.03
CA ASP A 203 22.61 -17.34 -28.81
C ASP A 203 23.43 -16.30 -28.01
N LEU A 204 24.35 -16.74 -27.15
CA LEU A 204 25.14 -15.87 -26.26
C LEU A 204 26.62 -16.21 -26.28
N LYS A 205 27.49 -15.18 -26.26
CA LYS A 205 28.89 -15.27 -25.83
C LYS A 205 28.99 -14.82 -24.38
N LEU A 206 29.55 -15.67 -23.52
CA LEU A 206 29.69 -15.41 -22.09
C LEU A 206 31.18 -15.46 -21.68
N ARG A 207 31.54 -14.67 -20.66
CA ARG A 207 32.83 -14.77 -19.98
C ARG A 207 32.61 -14.74 -18.47
N HIS A 208 33.02 -15.81 -17.80
CA HIS A 208 32.97 -15.94 -16.35
C HIS A 208 33.99 -14.98 -15.70
N PRO A 209 33.76 -14.49 -14.47
CA PRO A 209 34.71 -13.62 -13.75
C PRO A 209 36.15 -14.13 -13.66
N ASN A 210 36.36 -15.45 -13.66
CA ASN A 210 37.69 -16.07 -13.67
C ASN A 210 38.39 -16.05 -15.06
N GLY A 211 37.77 -15.44 -16.07
CA GLY A 211 38.30 -15.32 -17.42
C GLY A 211 37.82 -16.40 -18.41
N THR A 212 37.20 -17.49 -17.95
CA THR A 212 36.77 -18.60 -18.81
C THR A 212 35.67 -18.20 -19.78
N THR A 213 35.83 -18.53 -21.07
CA THR A 213 34.85 -18.21 -22.12
C THR A 213 33.85 -19.35 -22.35
N TYR A 214 32.59 -18.99 -22.60
CA TYR A 214 31.53 -19.91 -22.94
C TYR A 214 30.72 -19.41 -24.13
N ILE A 215 30.15 -20.33 -24.91
CA ILE A 215 28.98 -20.07 -25.74
C ILE A 215 27.74 -20.69 -25.11
N ALA A 216 26.57 -20.06 -25.30
CA ALA A 216 25.33 -20.59 -24.78
C ALA A 216 24.17 -20.54 -25.79
N GLU A 217 23.31 -21.55 -25.75
CA GLU A 217 22.03 -21.59 -26.46
C GLU A 217 20.89 -21.49 -25.44
N CYS A 218 19.87 -20.70 -25.76
CA CYS A 218 18.72 -20.38 -24.92
C CYS A 218 17.42 -20.90 -25.57
N LYS A 219 16.65 -21.73 -24.87
CA LYS A 219 15.36 -22.27 -25.34
C LYS A 219 14.22 -21.96 -24.37
N CYS A 220 13.35 -21.03 -24.76
CA CYS A 220 12.10 -20.77 -24.05
C CYS A 220 11.01 -21.75 -24.53
N TYR A 221 10.90 -22.90 -23.88
CA TYR A 221 9.91 -23.94 -24.16
C TYR A 221 8.90 -24.08 -23.01
N ASP A 222 7.69 -24.52 -23.34
CA ASP A 222 6.74 -24.99 -22.34
C ASP A 222 7.30 -26.18 -21.56
N ARG A 223 6.94 -26.31 -20.27
CA ARG A 223 7.43 -27.37 -19.37
C ARG A 223 7.24 -28.81 -19.87
N LYS A 224 6.26 -29.03 -20.75
CA LYS A 224 5.96 -30.34 -21.35
C LYS A 224 6.84 -30.67 -22.57
N HIS A 225 7.57 -29.69 -23.10
CA HIS A 225 8.43 -29.86 -24.26
C HIS A 225 9.89 -29.92 -23.80
N HIS A 226 10.44 -31.13 -23.73
CA HIS A 226 11.82 -31.34 -23.30
C HIS A 226 12.83 -31.00 -24.39
N VAL A 227 13.97 -30.44 -24.00
CA VAL A 227 15.08 -30.20 -24.91
C VAL A 227 15.78 -31.52 -25.22
N GLY A 228 15.85 -31.86 -26.51
CA GLY A 228 16.42 -33.10 -27.02
C GLY A 228 17.92 -33.03 -27.30
N ARG A 229 18.53 -34.21 -27.47
CA ARG A 229 19.94 -34.36 -27.87
C ARG A 229 20.36 -33.55 -29.11
N PRO A 230 19.53 -33.36 -30.16
CA PRO A 230 19.92 -32.58 -31.33
C PRO A 230 20.35 -31.13 -31.01
N VAL A 231 19.76 -30.52 -29.98
CA VAL A 231 20.12 -29.14 -29.58
C VAL A 231 21.54 -29.12 -28.99
N VAL A 232 21.90 -30.13 -28.19
CA VAL A 232 23.25 -30.28 -27.63
C VAL A 232 24.27 -30.50 -28.75
N GLN A 233 23.92 -31.30 -29.77
CA GLN A 233 24.77 -31.54 -30.95
C GLN A 233 24.98 -30.27 -31.79
N LYS A 234 23.92 -29.48 -32.00
CA LYS A 234 24.02 -28.18 -32.71
C LYS A 234 25.02 -27.27 -32.01
N LEU A 235 24.87 -27.10 -30.69
CA LEU A 235 25.76 -26.25 -29.89
C LEU A 235 27.21 -26.76 -29.88
N GLN A 236 27.39 -28.08 -29.80
CA GLN A 236 28.73 -28.67 -29.91
C GLN A 236 29.37 -28.37 -31.27
N GLY A 237 28.62 -28.55 -32.36
CA GLY A 237 29.09 -28.23 -33.70
C GLY A 237 29.49 -26.76 -33.86
N ALA A 238 28.68 -25.84 -33.30
CA ALA A 238 29.00 -24.41 -33.25
C ALA A 238 30.32 -24.14 -32.53
N ASN A 239 30.57 -24.81 -31.40
CA ASN A 239 31.80 -24.62 -30.63
C ASN A 239 33.06 -25.10 -31.35
N MET A 240 32.94 -25.98 -32.35
CA MET A 240 34.08 -26.37 -33.19
C MET A 240 34.61 -25.23 -34.05
N THR A 241 33.81 -24.19 -34.28
CA THR A 241 34.22 -22.97 -34.96
C THR A 241 34.55 -21.83 -33.98
N GLU A 242 33.80 -21.71 -32.89
CA GLU A 242 33.97 -20.61 -31.92
C GLU A 242 35.10 -20.84 -30.91
N HIS A 243 35.51 -22.08 -30.69
CA HIS A 243 36.60 -22.47 -29.79
C HIS A 243 36.47 -21.92 -28.34
N ALA A 244 35.25 -21.83 -27.81
CA ALA A 244 35.05 -21.47 -26.41
C ALA A 244 35.46 -22.61 -25.47
N GLN A 245 35.90 -22.26 -24.26
CA GLN A 245 36.38 -23.22 -23.27
C GLN A 245 35.25 -24.05 -22.65
N GLY A 246 34.01 -23.54 -22.69
CA GLY A 246 32.84 -24.28 -22.24
C GLY A 246 31.60 -23.95 -23.07
N MET A 247 30.57 -24.77 -22.87
CA MET A 247 29.27 -24.62 -23.52
C MET A 247 28.17 -24.68 -22.48
N MET A 248 27.08 -23.95 -22.72
CA MET A 248 25.95 -23.89 -21.80
C MET A 248 24.63 -23.95 -22.56
N LEU A 249 23.68 -24.74 -22.07
CA LEU A 249 22.34 -24.82 -22.63
C LEU A 249 21.33 -24.41 -21.57
N ILE A 250 20.58 -23.36 -21.84
CA ILE A 250 19.64 -22.72 -20.91
C ILE A 250 18.23 -22.94 -21.43
N THR A 251 17.32 -23.39 -20.58
CA THR A 251 15.91 -23.55 -20.96
C THR A 251 14.95 -23.27 -19.83
N THR A 252 13.73 -22.88 -20.17
CA THR A 252 12.58 -22.83 -19.24
C THR A 252 11.91 -24.19 -19.04
N SER A 253 12.36 -25.25 -19.73
CA SER A 253 11.83 -26.61 -19.61
C SER A 253 12.84 -27.53 -18.93
N SER A 254 12.80 -28.82 -19.21
CA SER A 254 13.81 -29.81 -18.80
C SER A 254 14.44 -30.50 -20.01
N PHE A 255 15.47 -31.31 -19.75
CA PHE A 255 16.23 -32.04 -20.77
C PHE A 255 15.79 -33.51 -20.81
N SER A 256 15.76 -34.08 -22.01
CA SER A 256 15.60 -35.53 -22.18
C SER A 256 16.78 -36.31 -21.58
N SER A 257 16.58 -37.58 -21.22
CA SER A 257 17.64 -38.48 -20.74
C SER A 257 18.85 -38.50 -21.67
N ASP A 258 18.59 -38.57 -22.97
CA ASP A 258 19.62 -38.65 -24.00
C ASP A 258 20.40 -37.34 -24.14
N ALA A 259 19.72 -36.19 -23.98
CA ALA A 259 20.36 -34.89 -23.94
C ALA A 259 21.28 -34.76 -22.73
N ILE A 260 20.83 -35.22 -21.55
CA ILE A 260 21.62 -35.19 -20.31
C ILE A 260 22.87 -36.08 -20.46
N ALA A 261 22.69 -37.32 -20.92
CA ALA A 261 23.79 -38.27 -21.11
C ALA A 261 24.82 -37.73 -22.11
N TYR A 262 24.36 -37.19 -23.24
CA TYR A 262 25.26 -36.65 -24.25
C TYR A 262 25.95 -35.36 -23.80
N ALA A 263 25.24 -34.44 -23.14
CA ALA A 263 25.82 -33.22 -22.59
C ALA A 263 26.96 -33.51 -21.60
N ALA A 264 26.81 -34.55 -20.77
CA ALA A 264 27.87 -34.99 -19.87
C ALA A 264 29.11 -35.52 -20.62
N GLN A 265 28.91 -36.23 -21.75
CA GLN A 265 30.01 -36.72 -22.57
C GLN A 265 30.81 -35.60 -23.24
N VAL A 266 30.13 -34.53 -23.66
CA VAL A 266 30.76 -33.42 -24.41
C VAL A 266 31.05 -32.17 -23.56
N GLY A 267 30.77 -32.21 -22.26
CA GLY A 267 31.06 -31.12 -21.32
C GLY A 267 30.13 -29.90 -21.44
N VAL A 268 28.87 -30.08 -21.83
CA VAL A 268 27.88 -28.98 -21.90
C VAL A 268 27.17 -28.81 -20.55
N LEU A 269 27.18 -27.59 -20.02
CA LEU A 269 26.46 -27.24 -18.80
C LEU A 269 24.97 -27.08 -19.06
N LEU A 270 24.14 -27.80 -18.31
CA LEU A 270 22.68 -27.79 -18.47
C LEU A 270 22.00 -26.97 -17.37
N ILE A 271 21.29 -25.91 -17.77
CA ILE A 271 20.46 -25.05 -16.94
C ILE A 271 19.00 -25.26 -17.34
N ASP A 272 18.28 -26.08 -16.58
CA ASP A 272 16.85 -26.30 -16.73
C ASP A 272 16.03 -25.17 -16.08
N GLY A 273 14.71 -25.22 -16.21
CA GLY A 273 13.83 -24.17 -15.71
C GLY A 273 13.98 -23.92 -14.21
N GLU A 274 14.18 -24.96 -13.39
CA GLU A 274 14.37 -24.80 -11.95
C GLU A 274 15.72 -24.17 -11.62
N LYS A 275 16.81 -24.60 -12.29
CA LYS A 275 18.12 -23.96 -12.16
C LYS A 275 18.09 -22.51 -12.63
N LEU A 276 17.38 -22.21 -13.71
CA LEU A 276 17.20 -20.86 -14.24
C LEU A 276 16.51 -19.96 -13.21
N VAL A 277 15.40 -20.42 -12.62
CA VAL A 277 14.71 -19.70 -11.53
C VAL A 277 15.65 -19.47 -10.34
N ASN A 278 16.45 -20.46 -9.96
CA ASN A 278 17.44 -20.31 -8.89
C ASN A 278 18.53 -19.29 -9.22
N LEU A 279 18.93 -19.16 -10.48
CA LEU A 279 19.84 -18.11 -10.92
C LEU A 279 19.17 -16.74 -10.89
N CYS A 280 17.92 -16.63 -11.34
CA CYS A 280 17.12 -15.40 -11.22
C CYS A 280 17.00 -14.94 -9.76
N HIS A 281 16.77 -15.88 -8.84
CA HIS A 281 16.76 -15.63 -7.40
C HIS A 281 18.10 -15.11 -6.87
N LYS A 282 19.23 -15.66 -7.32
CA LYS A 282 20.56 -15.18 -6.94
C LYS A 282 20.87 -13.79 -7.50
N ALA A 283 20.42 -13.50 -8.71
CA ALA A 283 20.66 -12.24 -9.41
C ALA A 283 19.79 -11.09 -8.87
N TRP A 284 18.50 -11.35 -8.66
CA TRP A 284 17.49 -10.32 -8.38
C TRP A 284 16.82 -10.47 -7.01
N GLY A 285 17.18 -11.49 -6.23
CA GLY A 285 16.65 -11.79 -4.90
C GLY A 285 15.49 -12.79 -4.90
N ASN A 286 15.25 -13.42 -3.74
CA ASN A 286 14.13 -14.34 -3.54
C ASN A 286 12.80 -13.59 -3.41
N SER A 287 11.97 -13.61 -4.47
CA SER A 287 10.55 -13.21 -4.37
C SER A 287 9.65 -14.29 -3.71
N ALA A 288 10.14 -15.53 -3.62
CA ALA A 288 9.32 -16.71 -3.30
C ALA A 288 9.11 -16.99 -1.80
N THR A 289 10.00 -16.55 -0.90
CA THR A 289 9.98 -17.00 0.52
C THR A 289 9.16 -16.12 1.45
N THR A 290 8.66 -14.97 1.00
CA THR A 290 7.73 -14.18 1.83
C THR A 290 6.37 -14.85 1.77
N THR A 291 6.00 -15.68 2.74
CA THR A 291 4.59 -16.02 3.05
C THR A 291 3.71 -14.79 2.79
N MET A 292 2.46 -14.93 2.29
CA MET A 292 1.53 -13.79 2.11
C MET A 292 1.12 -13.11 3.43
N PHE A 293 1.97 -13.18 4.45
CA PHE A 293 1.94 -12.39 5.65
C PHE A 293 2.58 -11.03 5.35
N ILE A 294 1.72 -10.02 5.15
CA ILE A 294 2.15 -8.62 5.13
C ILE A 294 2.10 -8.14 6.58
N PRO A 295 3.23 -7.72 7.18
CA PRO A 295 3.25 -7.19 8.53
C PRO A 295 2.26 -6.03 8.70
N GLU A 296 1.55 -5.97 9.83
CA GLU A 296 0.54 -4.91 10.06
C GLU A 296 1.11 -3.50 9.90
N ARG A 297 2.36 -3.28 10.31
CA ARG A 297 3.08 -2.01 10.13
C ARG A 297 3.15 -1.52 8.68
N GLU A 298 3.14 -2.44 7.71
CA GLU A 298 3.16 -2.07 6.28
C GLU A 298 1.78 -1.67 5.78
N ILE A 299 0.72 -2.20 6.39
CA ILE A 299 -0.68 -1.88 6.10
C ILE A 299 -1.09 -0.56 6.77
N GLN A 300 -0.50 -0.24 7.94
CA GLN A 300 -0.76 1.01 8.64
C GLN A 300 -0.50 2.23 7.76
N LEU A 301 -1.39 3.21 7.84
CA LEU A 301 -1.31 4.46 7.09
C LEU A 301 -0.25 5.36 7.71
N THR A 302 0.62 5.89 6.86
CA THR A 302 1.56 6.94 7.23
C THR A 302 0.87 8.31 7.19
N THR A 303 1.50 9.32 7.77
CA THR A 303 1.07 10.72 7.62
C THR A 303 0.92 11.09 6.15
N ARG A 304 1.82 10.63 5.28
CA ARG A 304 1.75 10.85 3.82
C ARG A 304 0.51 10.19 3.21
N ASP A 305 0.16 8.97 3.62
CA ASP A 305 -1.02 8.26 3.09
C ASP A 305 -2.30 9.03 3.42
N ILE A 306 -2.45 9.50 4.66
CA ILE A 306 -3.60 10.32 5.09
C ILE A 306 -3.59 11.67 4.37
N MET A 307 -2.43 12.35 4.32
CA MET A 307 -2.31 13.68 3.70
C MET A 307 -2.55 13.66 2.18
N SER A 308 -2.27 12.54 1.50
CA SER A 308 -2.54 12.38 0.08
C SER A 308 -4.03 12.46 -0.27
N ARG A 309 -4.91 12.16 0.69
CA ARG A 309 -6.38 12.21 0.55
C ARG A 309 -6.96 13.60 0.81
N ILE A 310 -6.16 14.50 1.37
CA ILE A 310 -6.57 15.88 1.66
C ILE A 310 -6.25 16.75 0.44
N PRO A 311 -7.20 17.59 -0.03
CA PRO A 311 -6.95 18.54 -1.10
C PRO A 311 -5.67 19.34 -0.88
N ALA A 312 -4.85 19.51 -1.92
CA ALA A 312 -3.51 20.08 -1.80
C ALA A 312 -3.51 21.47 -1.13
N ASP A 313 -4.53 22.27 -1.44
CA ASP A 313 -4.76 23.60 -0.89
C ASP A 313 -5.27 23.60 0.57
N MET A 314 -5.68 22.47 1.13
CA MET A 314 -6.09 22.32 2.54
C MET A 314 -4.99 21.72 3.44
N ARG A 315 -3.92 21.14 2.88
CA ARG A 315 -2.90 20.41 3.66
C ARG A 315 -2.22 21.27 4.72
N HIS A 316 -2.10 22.57 4.46
CA HIS A 316 -1.52 23.54 5.39
C HIS A 316 -2.25 23.65 6.73
N MET A 317 -3.51 23.20 6.81
CA MET A 317 -4.30 23.20 8.03
C MET A 317 -3.86 22.12 9.05
N PHE A 318 -2.93 21.24 8.67
CA PHE A 318 -2.53 20.06 9.43
C PHE A 318 -1.01 19.96 9.65
N TYR A 319 -0.27 21.05 9.39
CA TYR A 319 1.15 21.20 9.75
C TYR A 319 1.30 21.89 11.11
#